data_AF-A0A673FUW6-F1
#
_entry.id   AF-A0A673FUW6-F1
#
_cell.length_a   1.000
_cell.length_b   1.000
_cell.length_c   1.000
_cell.angle_alpha   90.00
_cell.angle_beta   90.00
_cell.angle_gamma   90.00
#
_symmetry.space_group_name_H-M   'P 1'
#
loop_
_entity.id
_entity.type
_entity.pdbx_description
1 polymer ?
#
loop_
_entity_poly.entity_id
_entity_poly.type
_entity_poly.pdbx_seq_one_letter_code
_entity_poly.pdbx_strand_id
1 'polypeptide(L)' 'LDNIAPLPGEDRFSAEANSALEEMTRGVPLLAQVTNYDNNTGLPLVHMWNMVGEELVLLNRTLAERGYGTWVDSF' A
#
# COMPACT_ATOMS: atom_id res chain seq x y z
N LEU A 1 -4.29 3.11 1.37
CA LEU A 1 -2.88 3.24 0.97
C LEU A 1 -2.84 4.18 -0.21
N ASP A 2 -1.87 5.09 -0.26
CA ASP A 2 -1.75 6.02 -1.40
C ASP A 2 -1.12 5.33 -2.63
N ASN A 3 -1.38 5.88 -3.82
CA ASN A 3 -0.82 5.47 -5.12
C ASN A 3 -1.03 4.00 -5.52
N ILE A 4 -1.99 3.32 -4.91
CA ILE A 4 -2.33 1.93 -5.28
C ILE A 4 -3.84 1.78 -5.40
N ALA A 5 -4.26 1.13 -6.48
CA ALA A 5 -5.65 0.77 -6.76
C ALA A 5 -5.78 -0.76 -6.89
N PRO A 6 -7.00 -1.32 -6.81
CA PRO A 6 -7.25 -2.71 -7.19
C PRO A 6 -6.76 -3.04 -8.61
N LEU A 7 -6.69 -4.33 -8.94
CA LEU A 7 -6.37 -4.76 -10.29
C LEU A 7 -7.45 -4.32 -11.29
N PRO A 8 -7.13 -4.15 -12.59
CA PRO A 8 -8.11 -3.71 -13.58
C PRO A 8 -9.33 -4.63 -13.65
N GLY A 9 -10.52 -4.05 -13.53
CA GLY A 9 -11.78 -4.80 -13.53
C GLY A 9 -12.25 -5.26 -12.15
N GLU A 10 -11.48 -5.02 -11.10
CA GLU A 10 -11.88 -5.29 -9.72
C GLU A 10 -12.36 -4.01 -9.01
N ASP A 11 -13.46 -4.12 -8.25
CA ASP A 11 -14.00 -2.99 -7.46
C ASP A 11 -13.26 -2.80 -6.12
N ARG A 12 -12.48 -3.79 -5.69
CA ARG A 12 -11.78 -3.82 -4.40
C ARG A 12 -10.56 -4.73 -4.48
N PHE A 13 -9.61 -4.52 -3.57
CA PHE A 13 -8.47 -5.42 -3.40
C PHE A 13 -8.93 -6.84 -3.03
N SER A 14 -8.28 -7.84 -3.63
CA SER A 14 -8.54 -9.25 -3.38
C SER A 14 -8.17 -9.67 -1.95
N ALA A 15 -8.64 -10.84 -1.52
CA ALA A 15 -8.28 -11.40 -0.22
C ALA A 15 -6.77 -11.71 -0.13
N GLU A 16 -6.18 -12.11 -1.25
CA GLU A 16 -4.76 -12.38 -1.40
C GLU A 16 -3.94 -11.10 -1.24
N ALA A 17 -4.38 -9.98 -1.82
CA ALA A 17 -3.75 -8.68 -1.65
C ALA A 17 -3.77 -8.21 -0.18
N ASN A 18 -4.92 -8.38 0.48
CA ASN A 18 -5.05 -8.07 1.91
C ASN A 18 -4.14 -8.95 2.77
N SER A 19 -4.08 -10.26 2.48
CA SER A 19 -3.22 -11.20 3.20
C SER A 19 -1.73 -10.89 3.03
N ALA A 20 -1.32 -10.50 1.81
CA ALA A 20 0.05 -10.10 1.53
C ALA A 20 0.44 -8.83 2.31
N LEU A 21 -0.46 -7.84 2.36
CA LEU A 21 -0.24 -6.63 3.17
C LEU A 21 -0.13 -6.96 4.65
N GLU A 22 -1.00 -7.82 5.18
CA GLU A 22 -0.92 -8.28 6.57
C GLU A 22 0.41 -8.96 6.86
N GLU A 23 0.88 -9.88 6.00
CA GLU A 23 2.16 -10.55 6.16
C GLU A 23 3.32 -9.56 6.20
N MET A 24 3.31 -8.56 5.31
CA MET A 24 4.35 -7.54 5.21
C MET A 24 4.37 -6.57 6.40
N THR A 25 3.31 -6.51 7.20
CA THR A 25 3.13 -5.52 8.28
C THR A 25 3.03 -6.15 9.67
N ARG A 26 2.81 -7.45 9.77
CA ARG A 26 2.53 -8.14 11.03
C ARG A 26 3.76 -8.20 11.93
N GLY A 27 3.65 -7.59 13.11
CA GLY A 27 4.65 -7.70 14.17
C GLY A 27 5.97 -6.98 13.89
N VAL A 28 6.00 -6.07 12.91
CA VAL A 28 7.18 -5.29 12.54
C VAL A 28 6.94 -3.78 12.73
N PRO A 29 7.96 -3.00 13.12
CA PRO A 29 7.88 -1.54 13.10
C PRO A 29 7.74 -1.04 11.66
N LEU A 30 6.85 -0.07 11.45
CA LEU A 30 6.62 0.56 10.16
C LEU A 30 6.78 2.07 10.27
N LEU A 31 7.29 2.69 9.21
CA LEU A 31 7.14 4.12 8.99
C LEU A 31 5.90 4.35 8.15
N ALA A 32 5.09 5.33 8.52
CA ALA A 32 3.94 5.76 7.73
C ALA A 32 4.00 7.28 7.56
N GLN A 33 3.91 7.76 6.32
CA GLN A 33 3.80 9.17 6.00
C GLN A 33 2.43 9.42 5.43
N VAL A 34 1.68 10.33 6.05
CA VAL A 34 0.45 10.86 5.44
C VAL A 34 0.85 11.73 4.26
N THR A 35 0.39 11.34 3.08
CA THR A 35 0.68 12.01 1.81
C THR A 35 -0.49 12.85 1.35
N ASN A 36 -1.72 12.40 1.63
CA ASN A 36 -2.94 13.11 1.26
C ASN A 36 -4.14 12.62 2.11
N TYR A 37 -5.34 13.09 1.80
CA TYR A 37 -6.61 12.61 2.35
C TYR A 37 -7.56 12.27 1.21
N ASP A 38 -8.29 11.17 1.35
CA ASP A 38 -9.35 10.82 0.40
C ASP A 38 -10.52 11.81 0.54
N ASN A 39 -10.88 12.49 -0.55
CA ASN A 39 -11.89 13.55 -0.53
C ASN A 39 -13.32 13.05 -0.23
N ASN A 40 -13.60 11.76 -0.46
CA ASN A 40 -14.94 11.20 -0.26
C ASN A 40 -15.17 10.75 1.18
N THR A 41 -14.14 10.19 1.82
CA THR A 41 -14.21 9.58 3.15
C THR A 41 -13.52 10.39 4.24
N GLY A 42 -12.61 11.30 3.87
CA GLY A 42 -11.76 12.05 4.79
C GLY A 42 -10.66 11.21 5.45
N LEU A 43 -10.47 9.95 5.02
CA LEU A 43 -9.44 9.08 5.58
C LEU A 43 -8.05 9.46 5.06
N PRO A 44 -6.99 9.37 5.90
CA PRO A 44 -5.63 9.67 5.46
C PRO A 44 -5.15 8.61 4.46
N LEU A 45 -4.56 9.09 3.38
CA LEU A 45 -3.77 8.29 2.44
C LEU A 45 -2.32 8.31 2.91
N VAL A 46 -1.71 7.13 2.96
CA VAL A 46 -0.35 6.96 3.47
C VAL A 46 0.52 6.17 2.50
N HIS A 47 1.78 6.57 2.41
CA HIS A 47 2.87 5.67 2.05
C HIS A 47 3.39 4.98 3.31
N MET A 48 3.63 3.68 3.22
CA MET A 48 4.18 2.88 4.33
C MET A 48 5.47 2.21 3.94
N TRP A 49 6.43 2.20 4.85
CA TRP A 49 7.71 1.54 4.68
C TRP A 49 7.98 0.56 5.80
N ASN A 50 8.62 -0.55 5.44
CA ASN A 50 9.25 -1.46 6.39
C ASN A 50 10.78 -1.31 6.31
N MET A 51 11.45 -1.51 7.45
CA MET A 51 12.90 -1.61 7.53
C MET A 51 13.30 -3.08 7.36
N VAL A 52 13.97 -3.41 6.25
CA VAL A 52 14.54 -4.74 6.02
C VAL A 52 16.06 -4.61 6.09
N GLY A 53 16.63 -4.99 7.24
CA GLY A 53 18.03 -4.67 7.54
C GLY A 53 18.21 -3.16 7.65
N GLU A 54 19.01 -2.58 6.75
CA GLU A 54 19.23 -1.13 6.67
C GLU A 54 18.43 -0.45 5.54
N GLU A 55 17.64 -1.20 4.78
CA GLU A 55 16.88 -0.69 3.64
C GLU A 55 15.43 -0.35 4.00
N LEU A 56 14.95 0.79 3.50
CA LEU A 56 13.54 1.17 3.54
C LEU A 56 12.81 0.65 2.30
N VAL A 57 11.87 -0.26 2.51
CA VAL A 57 11.05 -0.85 1.44
C VAL A 57 9.67 -0.21 1.45
N LEU A 58 9.29 0.47 0.35
CA LEU A 58 7.97 1.08 0.19
C LEU A 58 6.91 0.00 -0.11
N LEU A 59 6.09 -0.32 0.89
CA LEU A 59 5.13 -1.43 0.82
C LEU A 59 4.06 -1.23 -0.24
N ASN A 60 3.55 0.00 -0.40
CA ASN A 60 2.55 0.32 -1.41
C ASN A 60 3.02 -0.05 -2.82
N ARG A 61 4.27 0.31 -3.16
CA ARG A 61 4.86 0.00 -4.46
C ARG A 61 5.14 -1.50 -4.60
N THR A 62 5.66 -2.13 -3.55
CA THR A 62 5.92 -3.57 -3.53
C THR A 62 4.65 -4.40 -3.77
N LEU A 63 3.50 -4.00 -3.23
CA LEU A 63 2.23 -4.67 -3.51
C LEU A 63 1.90 -4.65 -5.01
N ALA A 64 2.05 -3.50 -5.67
CA ALA A 64 1.80 -3.38 -7.10
C ALA A 64 2.80 -4.21 -7.93
N GLU A 65 4.09 -4.17 -7.58
CA GLU A 65 5.14 -4.93 -8.27
C GLU A 65 4.98 -6.45 -8.11
N ARG A 66 4.36 -6.91 -7.01
CA ARG A 66 4.00 -8.31 -6.78
C ARG A 66 2.65 -8.70 -7.42
N GLY A 67 1.97 -7.77 -8.09
CA GLY A 67 0.69 -8.03 -8.76
C GLY A 67 -0.53 -8.05 -7.84
N TYR A 68 -0.44 -7.48 -6.63
CA TYR A 68 -1.57 -7.36 -5.70
C TYR A 68 -2.40 -6.08 -5.90
N GLY A 69 -2.03 -5.25 -6.87
CA GLY A 69 -2.74 -4.03 -7.22
C GLY A 69 -2.06 -3.32 -8.39
N THR A 70 -2.63 -2.19 -8.80
CA THR A 70 -2.09 -1.34 -9.85
C THR A 70 -1.46 -0.12 -9.23
N TRP A 71 -0.20 0.16 -9.57
CA TRP A 71 0.41 1.44 -9.20
C TRP A 71 -0.25 2.57 -9.98
N VAL A 72 -0.67 3.61 -9.27
CA VAL A 72 -1.26 4.81 -9.86
C VAL A 72 -0.29 5.95 -9.62
N ASP A 73 0.28 6.47 -10.70
CA ASP A 73 1.08 7.69 -10.62
C ASP A 73 0.15 8.85 -10.28
N SER A 74 0.40 9.49 -9.14
CA SER A 74 -0.23 10.76 -8.80
C SER A 74 0.46 11.87 -9.60
N PHE A 75 -0.33 12.62 -10.37
CA PHE A 75 0.09 13.81 -11.12
C PHE A 75 -0.11 15.08 -10.27
#